data_AF-A0A0P9UJW1-F1
#
_entry.id   AF-A0A0P9UJW1-F1
#
_cell.length_a   1.000
_cell.length_b   1.000
_cell.length_c   1.000
_cell.angle_alpha   90.00
_cell.angle_beta   90.00
_cell.angle_gamma   90.00
#
_symmetry.space_group_name_H-M   'P 1'
#
loop_
_entity.id
_entity.type
_entity.pdbx_description
1 polymer ?
#
loop_
_entity_poly.entity_id
_entity_poly.type
_entity_poly.pdbx_seq_one_letter_code
_entity_poly.pdbx_strand_id
1 'polypeptide(L)'
;MRMGSLYFASDKAIFDALTQRSLTSAELRKVFLSRGIVISNESDKKFLANRFSALFHDYYDYRNLSLLVGGRDSREKTTNVVVTTAVTKDQLTDALTSVKEWLVDDQHEQAEVAIHGDQLKLTVKYQKLDLSQAEFRQVVEKTAEVILEKQGNGWKITGPMNEKFKDITDQLYSQIEIVTDKDVATRTISLEAISDAGIRTNFLRSLIRNLKGMEVVDVVDVSTFNPKDREDDDLDLSDEALVIEDAVEFDSDDEGEGGDPETELARPQPETRVHKIIRIDKASLKGKGVLESKQLMELEGHGFYLWKIRWTAREKLVGSEIVQFEAQFGNQSRYCDFSYIVKGVYNYNNGKYAKNLVRAEPVFEQKLKIRLEEAAQKTLDDIERSLLA
;
A
#
# COMPACT_ATOMS: atom_id res chain seq x y z
N MET A 1 4.13 -25.97 -18.18
CA MET A 1 4.81 -24.91 -18.96
C MET A 1 4.27 -23.58 -18.46
N ARG A 2 5.12 -22.69 -17.92
CA ARG A 2 4.67 -21.35 -17.49
C ARG A 2 4.50 -20.49 -18.73
N MET A 3 3.26 -20.16 -19.06
CA MET A 3 2.92 -19.28 -20.17
C MET A 3 2.94 -17.83 -19.69
N GLY A 4 4.11 -17.40 -19.21
CA GLY A 4 4.37 -15.98 -18.98
C GLY A 4 4.62 -15.36 -20.36
N SER A 5 3.72 -14.47 -20.78
CA SER A 5 3.86 -13.69 -22.00
C SER A 5 5.13 -12.83 -21.92
N LEU A 6 6.27 -13.37 -22.34
CA LEU A 6 7.40 -12.54 -22.75
C LEU A 6 6.99 -11.89 -24.08
N TYR A 7 6.41 -10.70 -23.99
CA TYR A 7 6.38 -9.78 -25.12
C TYR A 7 7.84 -9.54 -25.53
N PHE A 8 8.12 -9.62 -26.83
CA PHE A 8 9.43 -9.34 -27.41
C PHE A 8 9.89 -7.96 -26.94
N ALA A 9 10.90 -7.90 -26.06
CA ALA A 9 11.36 -6.62 -25.53
C ALA A 9 12.19 -5.90 -26.59
N SER A 10 11.81 -4.67 -26.91
CA SER A 10 12.52 -3.87 -27.90
C SER A 10 13.92 -3.48 -27.42
N ASP A 11 14.82 -3.14 -28.35
CA ASP A 11 16.14 -2.57 -28.04
C ASP A 11 16.01 -1.38 -27.07
N LYS A 12 14.96 -0.56 -27.24
CA LYS A 12 14.63 0.54 -26.35
C LYS A 12 14.32 0.04 -24.93
N ALA A 13 13.51 -1.00 -24.79
CA ALA A 13 13.16 -1.55 -23.48
C ALA A 13 14.39 -2.14 -22.78
N ILE A 14 15.28 -2.80 -23.52
CA ILE A 14 16.56 -3.32 -23.00
C ILE A 14 17.44 -2.15 -22.55
N PHE A 15 17.58 -1.12 -23.37
CA PHE A 15 18.34 0.08 -23.03
C PHE A 15 17.80 0.76 -21.76
N ASP A 16 16.48 0.94 -21.68
CA ASP A 16 15.81 1.54 -20.53
C ASP A 16 16.06 0.67 -19.28
N ALA A 17 15.93 -0.65 -19.38
CA ALA A 17 16.19 -1.58 -18.28
C ALA A 17 17.64 -1.51 -17.78
N LEU A 18 18.62 -1.43 -18.68
CA LEU A 18 20.04 -1.38 -18.33
C LEU A 18 20.45 -0.04 -17.71
N THR A 19 19.78 1.05 -18.06
CA THR A 19 20.08 2.38 -17.52
C THR A 19 19.47 2.63 -16.14
N GLN A 20 18.48 1.83 -15.72
CA GLN A 20 17.84 1.96 -14.41
C GLN A 20 18.83 1.92 -13.24
N ARG A 21 18.54 2.70 -12.18
CA ARG A 21 19.38 2.81 -10.98
C ARG A 21 19.58 1.49 -10.23
N SER A 22 18.64 0.55 -10.33
CA SER A 22 18.74 -0.76 -9.69
C SER A 22 19.90 -1.58 -10.25
N LEU A 23 20.21 -1.42 -11.54
CA LEU A 23 21.30 -2.13 -12.18
C LEU A 23 22.61 -1.35 -12.00
N THR A 24 23.53 -1.92 -11.25
CA THR A 24 24.87 -1.37 -11.02
C THR A 24 25.79 -1.65 -12.22
N SER A 25 26.86 -0.86 -12.37
CA SER A 25 27.89 -1.14 -13.39
C SER A 25 28.55 -2.51 -13.20
N ALA A 26 28.57 -3.02 -11.96
CA ALA A 26 29.07 -4.37 -11.65
C ALA A 26 28.15 -5.47 -12.19
N GLU A 27 26.83 -5.30 -12.10
CA GLU A 27 25.86 -6.23 -12.68
C GLU A 27 25.89 -6.17 -14.20
N LEU A 28 26.02 -4.96 -14.78
CA LEU A 28 26.17 -4.80 -16.22
C LEU A 28 27.40 -5.55 -16.74
N ARG A 29 28.54 -5.50 -16.03
CA ARG A 29 29.72 -6.31 -16.35
C ARG A 29 29.44 -7.81 -16.35
N LYS A 30 28.65 -8.31 -15.39
CA LYS A 30 28.27 -9.74 -15.35
C LYS A 30 27.42 -10.12 -16.56
N VAL A 31 26.53 -9.23 -17.00
CA VAL A 31 25.68 -9.42 -18.19
C VAL A 31 26.51 -9.47 -19.48
N PHE A 32 27.54 -8.63 -19.61
CA PHE A 32 28.48 -8.73 -20.74
C PHE A 32 29.35 -9.99 -20.65
N LEU A 33 29.85 -10.31 -19.45
CA LEU A 33 30.70 -11.48 -19.22
C LEU A 33 29.96 -12.81 -19.47
N SER A 34 28.66 -12.90 -19.18
CA SER A 34 27.86 -14.10 -19.51
C SER A 34 27.79 -14.38 -21.00
N ARG A 35 28.11 -13.38 -21.84
CA ARG A 35 28.25 -13.51 -23.30
C ARG A 35 29.70 -13.65 -23.77
N GLY A 36 30.65 -13.80 -22.85
CA GLY A 36 32.07 -13.84 -23.16
C GLY A 36 32.65 -12.48 -23.60
N ILE A 37 31.94 -11.38 -23.37
CA ILE A 37 32.41 -10.04 -23.72
C ILE A 37 33.06 -9.40 -22.49
N VAL A 38 34.33 -9.03 -22.62
CA VAL A 38 35.07 -8.33 -21.56
C VAL A 38 35.00 -6.83 -21.83
N ILE A 39 34.64 -6.06 -20.79
CA ILE A 39 34.51 -4.60 -20.86
C ILE A 39 35.37 -3.93 -19.79
N SER A 40 35.84 -2.71 -20.03
CA SER A 40 36.65 -1.94 -19.08
C SER A 40 35.84 -1.53 -17.84
N ASN A 41 36.50 -1.45 -16.69
CA ASN A 41 35.89 -0.93 -15.46
C ASN A 41 35.56 0.57 -15.53
N GLU A 42 36.20 1.29 -16.44
CA GLU A 42 36.03 2.73 -16.65
C GLU A 42 34.94 3.07 -17.67
N SER A 43 34.37 2.05 -18.33
CA SER A 43 33.35 2.26 -19.37
C SER A 43 32.08 2.86 -18.79
N ASP A 44 31.57 3.90 -19.47
CA ASP A 44 30.32 4.56 -19.09
C ASP A 44 29.12 3.61 -19.21
N LYS A 45 28.21 3.70 -18.23
CA LYS A 45 27.04 2.84 -18.14
C LYS A 45 26.08 3.05 -19.31
N LYS A 46 25.86 4.29 -19.75
CA LYS A 46 24.94 4.60 -20.85
C LYS A 46 25.51 4.10 -22.18
N PHE A 47 26.81 4.25 -22.39
CA PHE A 47 27.51 3.68 -23.54
C PHE A 47 27.36 2.15 -23.59
N LEU A 48 27.62 1.47 -22.47
CA LEU A 48 27.49 0.02 -22.38
C LEU A 48 26.03 -0.44 -22.58
N ALA A 49 25.06 0.26 -22.02
CA ALA A 49 23.64 -0.04 -22.23
C ALA A 49 23.26 0.04 -23.72
N ASN A 50 23.69 1.09 -24.42
CA ASN A 50 23.43 1.26 -25.86
C ASN A 50 24.10 0.15 -26.69
N ARG A 51 25.34 -0.22 -26.33
CA ARG A 51 26.04 -1.30 -27.03
C ARG A 51 25.39 -2.65 -26.80
N PHE A 52 24.91 -2.92 -25.58
CA PHE A 52 24.27 -4.19 -25.26
C PHE A 52 22.92 -4.31 -25.93
N SER A 53 22.08 -3.27 -25.89
CA SER A 53 20.73 -3.27 -26.46
C SER A 53 20.69 -3.49 -27.98
N ALA A 54 21.78 -3.18 -28.67
CA ALA A 54 21.90 -3.38 -30.12
C ALA A 54 22.36 -4.81 -30.50
N LEU A 55 22.56 -5.71 -29.53
CA LEU A 55 22.95 -7.10 -29.79
C LEU A 55 21.70 -7.96 -29.98
N PHE A 56 21.88 -9.15 -30.57
CA PHE A 56 20.82 -10.17 -30.54
C PHE A 56 20.66 -10.70 -29.12
N HIS A 57 19.40 -10.84 -28.66
CA HIS A 57 19.06 -11.33 -27.32
C HIS A 57 18.25 -12.62 -27.39
N ASP A 58 18.65 -13.61 -26.61
CA ASP A 58 17.90 -14.84 -26.44
C ASP A 58 17.01 -14.79 -25.20
N TYR A 59 16.21 -15.83 -25.01
CA TYR A 59 15.32 -15.96 -23.86
C TYR A 59 16.04 -15.84 -22.50
N TYR A 60 17.25 -16.39 -22.38
CA TYR A 60 18.01 -16.38 -21.13
C TYR A 60 18.53 -14.98 -20.82
N ASP A 61 18.92 -14.20 -21.83
CA ASP A 61 19.25 -12.80 -21.66
C ASP A 61 18.06 -12.01 -21.11
N TYR A 62 16.88 -12.19 -21.71
CA TYR A 62 15.66 -11.53 -21.24
C TYR A 62 15.31 -11.92 -19.80
N ARG A 63 15.37 -13.21 -19.48
CA ARG A 63 15.12 -13.72 -18.13
C ARG A 63 16.11 -13.15 -17.13
N ASN A 64 17.40 -13.14 -17.45
CA ASN A 64 18.46 -12.62 -16.58
C ASN A 64 18.28 -11.11 -16.34
N LEU A 65 17.99 -10.34 -17.39
CA LEU A 65 17.68 -8.93 -17.27
C LEU A 65 16.44 -8.69 -16.44
N SER A 66 15.36 -9.44 -16.65
CA SER A 66 14.14 -9.32 -15.85
C SER A 66 14.40 -9.64 -14.38
N LEU A 67 15.25 -10.61 -14.05
CA LEU A 67 15.63 -10.91 -12.67
C LEU A 67 16.51 -9.82 -12.03
N LEU A 68 17.41 -9.20 -12.81
CA LEU A 68 18.29 -8.12 -12.34
C LEU A 68 17.55 -6.79 -12.18
N VAL A 69 16.58 -6.55 -13.06
CA VAL A 69 15.83 -5.30 -13.17
C VAL A 69 14.55 -5.34 -12.35
N GLY A 70 13.94 -6.53 -12.26
CA GLY A 70 12.82 -6.88 -11.39
C GLY A 70 13.13 -6.38 -9.99
N GLY A 71 12.32 -5.45 -9.52
CA GLY A 71 12.56 -4.77 -8.26
C GLY A 71 12.69 -5.76 -7.11
N ARG A 72 13.37 -5.36 -6.04
CA ARG A 72 13.28 -6.07 -4.77
C ARG A 72 11.81 -6.09 -4.35
N ASP A 73 11.33 -7.26 -3.93
CA ASP A 73 9.97 -7.42 -3.40
C ASP A 73 9.64 -6.29 -2.43
N SER A 74 8.65 -5.47 -2.80
CA SER A 74 8.13 -4.47 -1.89
C SER A 74 7.41 -5.19 -0.77
N ARG A 75 7.82 -4.95 0.46
CA ARG A 75 7.19 -5.55 1.63
C ARG A 75 5.73 -5.13 1.68
N GLU A 76 4.86 -6.12 1.78
CA GLU A 76 3.42 -5.91 1.84
C GLU A 76 2.97 -5.69 3.28
N LYS A 77 1.87 -4.94 3.43
CA LYS A 77 1.26 -4.73 4.74
C LYS A 77 0.57 -6.02 5.17
N THR A 78 0.61 -6.33 6.46
CA THR A 78 -0.06 -7.49 7.04
C THR A 78 -1.49 -7.10 7.45
N THR A 79 -2.42 -8.04 7.35
CA THR A 79 -3.78 -7.95 7.89
C THR A 79 -4.13 -9.24 8.63
N ASN A 80 -5.19 -9.20 9.43
CA ASN A 80 -5.71 -10.34 10.18
C ASN A 80 -7.24 -10.41 10.05
N VAL A 81 -7.76 -11.63 9.96
CA VAL A 81 -9.18 -11.94 9.95
C VAL A 81 -9.43 -13.07 10.94
N VAL A 82 -10.49 -12.97 11.74
CA VAL A 82 -10.86 -14.03 12.69
C VAL A 82 -12.12 -14.72 12.19
N VAL A 83 -12.03 -16.00 11.86
CA VAL A 83 -13.19 -16.85 11.59
C VAL A 83 -13.79 -17.26 12.94
N THR A 84 -15.02 -16.83 13.20
CA THR A 84 -15.73 -17.11 14.46
C THR A 84 -16.58 -18.36 14.39
N THR A 85 -16.89 -18.86 13.19
CA THR A 85 -17.54 -20.15 12.99
C THR A 85 -16.68 -21.27 13.56
N ALA A 86 -17.30 -22.22 14.26
CA ALA A 86 -16.60 -23.37 14.83
C ALA A 86 -16.18 -24.34 13.72
N VAL A 87 -14.87 -24.42 13.45
CA VAL A 87 -14.28 -25.28 12.43
C VAL A 87 -13.19 -26.13 13.08
N THR A 88 -13.17 -27.44 12.83
CA THR A 88 -12.10 -28.29 13.35
C THR A 88 -10.82 -28.11 12.53
N LYS A 89 -9.67 -28.48 13.11
CA LYS A 89 -8.38 -28.40 12.42
C LYS A 89 -8.36 -29.26 11.15
N ASP A 90 -8.99 -30.43 11.20
CA ASP A 90 -9.03 -31.36 10.07
C ASP A 90 -9.87 -30.76 8.92
N GLN A 91 -11.06 -30.25 9.23
CA GLN A 91 -11.91 -29.56 8.24
C GLN A 91 -11.20 -28.35 7.60
N LEU A 92 -10.45 -27.59 8.40
CA LEU A 92 -9.68 -26.45 7.89
C LEU A 92 -8.49 -26.89 7.03
N THR A 93 -7.87 -28.01 7.36
CA THR A 93 -6.78 -28.61 6.58
C THR A 93 -7.29 -29.12 5.24
N ASP A 94 -8.47 -29.75 5.23
CA ASP A 94 -9.16 -30.20 4.01
C ASP A 94 -9.50 -28.99 3.13
N ALA A 95 -10.11 -27.95 3.70
CA ALA A 95 -10.43 -26.72 2.98
C ALA A 95 -9.17 -26.04 2.39
N LEU A 96 -8.06 -25.97 3.14
CA LEU A 96 -6.78 -25.45 2.62
C LEU A 96 -6.18 -26.32 1.52
N THR A 97 -6.39 -27.63 1.58
CA THR A 97 -5.93 -28.55 0.53
C THR A 97 -6.71 -28.31 -0.76
N SER A 98 -8.03 -28.13 -0.68
CA SER A 98 -8.85 -27.75 -1.83
C SER A 98 -8.48 -26.37 -2.40
N VAL A 99 -8.16 -25.39 -1.55
CA VAL A 99 -7.65 -24.09 -2.00
C VAL A 99 -6.29 -24.25 -2.71
N LYS A 100 -5.40 -25.10 -2.19
CA LYS A 100 -4.12 -25.40 -2.83
C LYS A 100 -4.33 -26.04 -4.21
N GLU A 101 -5.24 -26.99 -4.34
CA GLU A 101 -5.58 -27.63 -5.62
C GLU A 101 -6.09 -26.59 -6.62
N TRP A 102 -7.03 -25.73 -6.23
CA TRP A 102 -7.50 -24.62 -7.07
C TRP A 102 -6.38 -23.67 -7.52
N LEU A 103 -5.44 -23.34 -6.63
CA LEU A 103 -4.29 -22.50 -6.98
C LEU A 103 -3.37 -23.16 -8.01
N VAL A 104 -3.18 -24.47 -7.92
CA VAL A 104 -2.29 -25.22 -8.82
C VAL A 104 -2.95 -25.51 -10.16
N ASP A 105 -4.21 -25.94 -10.14
CA ASP A 105 -4.90 -26.47 -11.31
C ASP A 105 -5.58 -25.36 -12.13
N ASP A 106 -6.30 -24.44 -11.48
CA ASP A 106 -7.00 -23.35 -12.16
C ASP A 106 -6.07 -22.16 -12.38
N GLN A 107 -5.34 -21.74 -11.34
CA GLN A 107 -4.50 -20.53 -11.40
C GLN A 107 -3.07 -20.80 -11.92
N HIS A 108 -2.66 -22.06 -12.05
CA HIS A 108 -1.32 -22.44 -12.53
C HIS A 108 -0.17 -21.86 -11.69
N GLU A 109 -0.41 -21.69 -10.39
CA GLU A 109 0.53 -21.12 -9.42
C GLU A 109 1.23 -22.22 -8.61
N GLN A 110 2.30 -21.84 -7.90
CA GLN A 110 2.97 -22.76 -6.97
C GLN A 110 2.45 -22.54 -5.56
N ALA A 111 1.73 -23.52 -5.02
CA ALA A 111 1.20 -23.47 -3.66
C ALA A 111 1.70 -24.65 -2.82
N GLU A 112 2.08 -24.36 -1.57
CA GLU A 112 2.51 -25.34 -0.58
C GLU A 112 1.80 -25.11 0.75
N VAL A 113 1.30 -26.20 1.35
CA VAL A 113 0.68 -26.18 2.69
C VAL A 113 1.64 -26.88 3.65
N ALA A 114 2.00 -26.19 4.73
CA ALA A 114 2.83 -26.69 5.81
C ALA A 114 2.05 -26.67 7.13
N ILE A 115 2.21 -27.73 7.93
CA ILE A 115 1.56 -27.86 9.25
C ILE A 115 2.65 -27.83 10.31
N HIS A 116 2.61 -26.83 11.19
CA HIS A 116 3.56 -26.65 12.28
C HIS A 116 2.82 -26.61 13.61
N GLY A 117 2.69 -27.77 14.28
CA GLY A 117 1.91 -27.87 15.51
C GLY A 117 0.46 -27.46 15.24
N ASP A 118 -0.02 -26.40 15.87
CA ASP A 118 -1.37 -25.85 15.70
C ASP A 118 -1.48 -24.70 14.67
N GLN A 119 -0.40 -24.42 13.95
CA GLN A 119 -0.37 -23.43 12.89
C GLN A 119 -0.42 -24.13 11.52
N LEU A 120 -1.30 -23.66 10.64
CA LEU A 120 -1.36 -24.07 9.23
C LEU A 120 -0.83 -22.91 8.39
N LYS A 121 0.11 -23.17 7.47
CA LYS A 121 0.72 -22.14 6.62
C LYS A 121 0.54 -22.52 5.16
N LEU A 122 -0.11 -21.65 4.39
CA LEU A 122 -0.19 -21.71 2.93
C LEU A 122 0.80 -20.71 2.34
N THR A 123 1.74 -21.18 1.53
CA THR A 123 2.70 -20.34 0.80
C THR A 123 2.41 -20.42 -0.68
N VAL A 124 2.14 -19.27 -1.31
CA VAL A 124 1.76 -19.18 -2.72
C VAL A 124 2.77 -18.30 -3.47
N LYS A 125 3.43 -18.85 -4.48
CA LYS A 125 4.27 -18.12 -5.42
C LYS A 125 3.54 -17.92 -6.73
N TYR A 126 3.31 -16.67 -7.07
CA TYR A 126 2.51 -16.26 -8.22
C TYR A 126 3.19 -15.13 -9.00
N GLN A 127 2.72 -14.87 -10.21
CA GLN A 127 3.20 -13.77 -11.04
C GLN A 127 2.08 -12.74 -11.16
N LYS A 128 2.40 -11.47 -10.88
CA LYS A 128 1.47 -10.35 -11.07
C LYS A 128 1.94 -9.50 -12.24
N LEU A 129 1.02 -9.24 -13.18
CA LEU A 129 1.24 -8.31 -14.28
C LEU A 129 0.92 -6.88 -13.83
N ASP A 130 1.88 -5.98 -13.97
CA ASP A 130 1.76 -4.55 -13.70
C ASP A 130 2.13 -3.76 -14.97
N LEU A 131 1.11 -3.44 -15.77
CA LEU A 131 1.26 -2.71 -17.03
C LEU A 131 1.71 -1.25 -16.85
N SER A 132 1.71 -0.72 -15.62
CA SER A 132 2.23 0.63 -15.34
C SER A 132 3.75 0.70 -15.38
N GLN A 133 4.42 -0.46 -15.30
CA GLN A 133 5.87 -0.54 -15.26
C GLN A 133 6.46 -0.72 -16.67
N ALA A 134 7.76 -0.43 -16.79
CA ALA A 134 8.53 -0.75 -17.98
C ALA A 134 8.55 -2.28 -18.23
N GLU A 135 8.62 -2.72 -19.48
CA GLU A 135 8.46 -4.12 -19.93
C GLU A 135 9.16 -5.16 -19.05
N PHE A 136 10.44 -4.96 -18.72
CA PHE A 136 11.22 -5.89 -17.89
C PHE A 136 10.79 -5.99 -16.41
N ARG A 137 9.90 -5.10 -15.96
CA ARG A 137 9.32 -5.05 -14.61
C ARG A 137 7.82 -5.31 -14.59
N GLN A 138 7.19 -5.50 -15.74
CA GLN A 138 5.74 -5.73 -15.80
C GLN A 138 5.37 -7.05 -15.14
N VAL A 139 6.19 -8.08 -15.26
CA VAL A 139 5.97 -9.35 -14.58
C VAL A 139 6.75 -9.35 -13.27
N VAL A 140 6.03 -9.30 -12.15
CA VAL A 140 6.62 -9.36 -10.82
C VAL A 140 6.31 -10.72 -10.21
N GLU A 141 7.35 -11.49 -9.90
CA GLU A 141 7.22 -12.69 -9.08
C GLU A 141 6.93 -12.26 -7.64
N LYS A 142 5.86 -12.80 -7.05
CA LYS A 142 5.46 -12.50 -5.68
C LYS A 142 5.29 -13.78 -4.88
N THR A 143 5.49 -13.67 -3.57
CA THR A 143 5.18 -14.73 -2.62
C THR A 143 4.20 -14.21 -1.58
N ALA A 144 3.05 -14.85 -1.45
CA ALA A 144 2.08 -14.62 -0.38
C ALA A 144 2.17 -15.75 0.64
N GLU A 145 2.25 -15.40 1.92
CA GLU A 145 2.18 -16.35 3.03
C GLU A 145 0.90 -16.08 3.81
N VAL A 146 0.03 -17.09 3.89
CA VAL A 146 -1.20 -17.08 4.66
C VAL A 146 -1.05 -18.06 5.83
N ILE A 147 -1.21 -17.55 7.04
CA ILE A 147 -0.99 -18.29 8.28
C ILE A 147 -2.30 -18.36 9.04
N LEU A 148 -2.70 -19.58 9.42
CA LEU A 148 -3.89 -19.85 10.20
C LEU A 148 -3.48 -20.37 11.58
N GLU A 149 -3.98 -19.74 12.63
CA GLU A 149 -3.68 -20.04 14.03
C GLU A 149 -4.97 -20.16 14.83
N LYS A 150 -5.03 -21.10 15.77
CA LYS A 150 -6.20 -21.24 16.64
C LYS A 150 -6.33 -20.04 17.57
N GLN A 151 -7.52 -19.44 17.64
CA GLN A 151 -7.83 -18.32 18.53
C GLN A 151 -9.16 -18.55 19.24
N GLY A 152 -9.11 -19.01 20.50
CA GLY A 152 -10.30 -19.37 21.26
C GLY A 152 -11.05 -20.53 20.61
N ASN A 153 -12.33 -20.30 20.27
CA ASN A 153 -13.18 -21.26 19.54
C ASN A 153 -13.12 -21.08 18.01
N GLY A 154 -12.41 -20.07 17.52
CA GLY A 154 -12.27 -19.75 16.11
C GLY A 154 -10.84 -19.89 15.59
N TRP A 155 -10.61 -19.37 14.39
CA TRP A 155 -9.30 -19.39 13.72
C TRP A 155 -8.92 -18.00 13.24
N LYS A 156 -7.70 -17.57 13.55
CA LYS A 156 -7.11 -16.34 13.04
C LYS A 156 -6.37 -16.64 11.74
N ILE A 157 -6.71 -15.91 10.69
CA ILE A 157 -6.03 -15.90 9.40
C ILE A 157 -5.18 -14.63 9.33
N THR A 158 -3.90 -14.75 9.02
CA THR A 158 -2.95 -13.65 8.88
C THR A 158 -2.29 -13.73 7.52
N GLY A 159 -2.19 -12.60 6.80
CA GLY A 159 -1.53 -12.59 5.50
C GLY A 159 -1.27 -11.18 4.96
N PRO A 160 -0.70 -11.07 3.75
CA PRO A 160 -0.47 -9.78 3.11
C PRO A 160 -1.78 -9.17 2.62
N MET A 161 -2.04 -7.89 2.93
CA MET A 161 -3.23 -7.20 2.45
C MET A 161 -3.08 -6.79 0.98
N ASN A 162 -3.39 -7.73 0.10
CA ASN A 162 -3.40 -7.57 -1.36
C ASN A 162 -4.61 -8.31 -1.97
N GLU A 163 -4.83 -8.16 -3.28
CA GLU A 163 -5.92 -8.84 -4.00
C GLU A 163 -5.83 -10.36 -3.86
N LYS A 164 -4.62 -10.92 -4.00
CA LYS A 164 -4.41 -12.37 -3.94
C LYS A 164 -4.83 -12.97 -2.59
N PHE A 165 -4.59 -12.26 -1.49
CA PHE A 165 -5.03 -12.68 -0.17
C PHE A 165 -6.56 -12.68 -0.07
N LYS A 166 -7.24 -11.69 -0.64
CA LYS A 166 -8.71 -11.65 -0.71
C LYS A 166 -9.24 -12.85 -1.50
N ASP A 167 -8.68 -13.12 -2.67
CA ASP A 167 -9.07 -14.29 -3.49
C ASP A 167 -8.88 -15.60 -2.73
N ILE A 168 -7.74 -15.76 -2.04
CA ILE A 168 -7.46 -16.95 -1.21
C ILE A 168 -8.45 -17.06 -0.05
N THR A 169 -8.75 -15.97 0.66
CA THR A 169 -9.70 -16.01 1.78
C THR A 169 -11.13 -16.28 1.33
N ASP A 170 -11.56 -15.70 0.22
CA ASP A 170 -12.91 -15.90 -0.33
C ASP A 170 -13.11 -17.36 -0.77
N GLN A 171 -12.09 -17.93 -1.43
CA GLN A 171 -12.10 -19.34 -1.78
C GLN A 171 -12.05 -20.23 -0.53
N LEU A 172 -11.25 -19.87 0.47
CA LEU A 172 -11.18 -20.62 1.74
C LEU A 172 -12.52 -20.61 2.47
N TYR A 173 -13.23 -19.47 2.53
CA TYR A 173 -14.56 -19.39 3.13
C TYR A 173 -15.54 -20.29 2.40
N SER A 174 -15.55 -20.26 1.07
CA SER A 174 -16.40 -21.12 0.25
C SER A 174 -16.15 -22.61 0.54
N GLN A 175 -14.89 -23.03 0.70
CA GLN A 175 -14.56 -24.41 1.06
C GLN A 175 -14.97 -24.77 2.49
N ILE A 176 -14.84 -23.85 3.45
CA ILE A 176 -15.32 -24.06 4.82
C ILE A 176 -16.84 -24.20 4.85
N GLU A 177 -17.58 -23.39 4.08
CA GLU A 177 -19.05 -23.49 3.99
C GLU A 177 -19.47 -24.85 3.44
N ILE A 178 -18.80 -25.36 2.40
CA ILE A 178 -19.05 -26.70 1.84
C ILE A 178 -18.80 -27.81 2.88
N VAL A 179 -17.70 -27.72 3.62
CA VAL A 179 -17.29 -28.76 4.59
C VAL A 179 -18.15 -28.72 5.87
N THR A 180 -18.63 -27.54 6.26
CA THR A 180 -19.36 -27.35 7.53
C THR A 180 -20.87 -27.21 7.38
N ASP A 181 -21.37 -27.03 6.14
CA ASP A 181 -22.77 -26.76 5.80
C ASP A 181 -23.36 -25.57 6.59
N LYS A 182 -22.53 -24.54 6.80
CA LYS A 182 -22.84 -23.34 7.58
C LYS A 182 -22.14 -22.13 7.00
N ASP A 183 -22.83 -20.99 7.01
CA ASP A 183 -22.25 -19.70 6.63
C ASP A 183 -21.04 -19.35 7.50
N VAL A 184 -20.00 -18.81 6.85
CA VAL A 184 -18.78 -18.42 7.54
C VAL A 184 -18.90 -17.00 8.11
N ALA A 185 -19.01 -16.91 9.42
CA ALA A 185 -18.93 -15.64 10.13
C ALA A 185 -17.47 -15.26 10.38
N THR A 186 -17.11 -14.03 9.99
CA THR A 186 -15.77 -13.47 10.18
C THR A 186 -15.82 -12.16 10.96
N ARG A 187 -14.77 -11.89 11.72
CA ARG A 187 -14.52 -10.62 12.40
C ARG A 187 -13.23 -10.03 11.87
N THR A 188 -13.32 -8.80 11.37
CA THR A 188 -12.17 -8.02 10.88
C THR A 188 -12.14 -6.67 11.59
N ILE A 189 -10.98 -6.00 11.56
CA ILE A 189 -10.87 -4.63 12.05
C ILE A 189 -11.43 -3.71 10.97
N SER A 190 -12.66 -3.24 11.17
CA SER A 190 -13.41 -2.37 10.26
C SER A 190 -14.23 -1.38 11.08
N LEU A 191 -14.30 -0.12 10.65
CA LEU A 191 -15.22 0.88 11.22
C LEU A 191 -16.30 1.27 10.20
N GLU A 192 -16.63 0.37 9.29
CA GLU A 192 -17.63 0.63 8.25
C GLU A 192 -19.01 0.99 8.82
N ALA A 193 -19.41 0.34 9.91
CA ALA A 193 -20.66 0.61 10.61
C ALA A 193 -20.67 1.98 11.33
N ILE A 194 -19.52 2.63 11.47
CA ILE A 194 -19.36 3.90 12.20
C ILE A 194 -19.13 5.02 11.19
N SER A 195 -20.11 5.91 11.04
CA SER A 195 -20.03 7.06 10.13
C SER A 195 -19.30 8.28 10.74
N ASP A 196 -19.14 8.33 12.07
CA ASP A 196 -18.54 9.48 12.74
C ASP A 196 -17.04 9.64 12.42
N ALA A 197 -16.68 10.80 11.85
CA ALA A 197 -15.32 11.13 11.45
C ALA A 197 -14.37 11.25 12.66
N GLY A 198 -14.87 11.73 13.81
CA GLY A 198 -14.10 11.85 15.04
C GLY A 198 -13.68 10.49 15.59
N ILE A 199 -14.60 9.53 15.66
CA ILE A 199 -14.31 8.15 16.09
C ILE A 199 -13.33 7.48 15.13
N ARG A 200 -13.52 7.63 13.81
CA ARG A 200 -12.58 7.12 12.79
C ARG A 200 -11.16 7.66 13.01
N THR A 201 -11.01 8.97 13.18
CA THR A 201 -9.73 9.61 13.50
C THR A 201 -9.14 9.09 14.82
N ASN A 202 -9.98 8.95 15.84
CA ASN A 202 -9.56 8.53 17.17
C ASN A 202 -9.10 7.07 17.23
N PHE A 203 -9.55 6.20 16.31
CA PHE A 203 -9.04 4.83 16.22
C PHE A 203 -7.53 4.82 16.01
N LEU A 204 -7.01 5.52 14.99
CA LEU A 204 -5.57 5.54 14.71
C LEU A 204 -4.78 6.25 15.82
N ARG A 205 -5.33 7.31 16.44
CA ARG A 205 -4.70 7.99 17.59
C ARG A 205 -4.65 7.09 18.84
N SER A 206 -5.66 6.25 19.06
CA SER A 206 -5.73 5.32 20.19
C SER A 206 -4.87 4.07 19.96
N LEU A 207 -4.84 3.56 18.73
CA LEU A 207 -3.99 2.44 18.31
C LEU A 207 -2.52 2.66 18.70
N ILE A 208 -1.95 3.81 18.35
CA ILE A 208 -0.54 4.10 18.64
C ILE A 208 -0.26 4.19 20.15
N ARG A 209 -1.24 4.58 20.95
CA ARG A 209 -1.14 4.68 22.43
C ARG A 209 -1.36 3.34 23.12
N ASN A 210 -2.11 2.43 22.49
CA ASN A 210 -2.41 1.09 23.01
C ASN A 210 -1.28 0.07 22.80
N LEU A 211 -0.16 0.45 22.17
CA LEU A 211 1.01 -0.40 22.00
C LEU A 211 1.63 -0.78 23.35
N LYS A 212 1.41 -2.02 23.78
CA LYS A 212 1.88 -2.55 25.06
C LYS A 212 3.40 -2.46 25.19
N GLY A 213 3.87 -1.78 26.24
CA GLY A 213 5.29 -1.68 26.59
C GLY A 213 6.11 -0.73 25.71
N MET A 214 5.46 0.02 24.82
CA MET A 214 6.11 1.01 23.96
C MET A 214 5.58 2.41 24.25
N GLU A 215 6.40 3.41 23.97
CA GLU A 215 6.02 4.82 23.99
C GLU A 215 6.17 5.40 22.58
N VAL A 216 5.19 6.21 22.18
CA VAL A 216 5.23 6.94 20.92
C VAL A 216 6.30 8.02 21.03
N VAL A 217 7.21 8.05 20.07
CA VAL A 217 8.29 9.04 19.98
C VAL A 217 7.85 10.22 19.11
N ASP A 218 7.33 9.94 17.92
CA ASP A 218 6.87 10.97 16.98
C ASP A 218 5.88 10.38 15.95
N VAL A 219 5.05 11.21 15.35
CA VAL A 219 4.22 10.85 14.19
C VAL A 219 4.73 11.58 12.96
N VAL A 220 5.14 10.79 11.97
CA VAL A 220 5.94 11.27 10.83
C VAL A 220 5.11 11.49 9.55
N ASP A 221 3.98 10.80 9.41
CA ASP A 221 3.09 10.88 8.24
C ASP A 221 1.67 10.55 8.69
N VAL A 222 0.72 11.43 8.37
CA VAL A 222 -0.72 11.14 8.49
C VAL A 222 -1.37 11.40 7.15
N SER A 223 -2.40 10.63 6.82
CA SER A 223 -3.23 10.88 5.64
C SER A 223 -4.68 10.93 6.03
N THR A 224 -5.36 11.94 5.52
CA THR A 224 -6.76 12.26 5.80
C THR A 224 -7.61 12.02 4.56
N PHE A 225 -8.88 11.77 4.76
CA PHE A 225 -9.87 11.59 3.70
C PHE A 225 -11.15 12.29 4.10
N ASN A 226 -11.73 13.02 3.15
CA ASN A 226 -13.04 13.64 3.30
C ASN A 226 -14.09 12.69 2.72
N PRO A 227 -15.01 12.11 3.53
CA PRO A 227 -16.10 11.33 2.99
C PRO A 227 -16.93 12.22 2.08
N LYS A 228 -17.42 11.65 0.97
CA LYS A 228 -18.38 12.40 0.15
C LYS A 228 -19.64 12.63 0.99
N ASP A 229 -19.87 13.86 1.41
CA ASP A 229 -21.22 14.27 1.72
C ASP A 229 -22.10 14.07 0.48
N ARG A 230 -23.34 13.70 0.78
CA ARG A 230 -24.36 13.15 -0.11
C ARG A 230 -24.69 14.14 -1.23
N GLU A 231 -25.53 13.73 -2.16
CA GLU A 231 -26.01 14.50 -3.31
C GLU A 231 -26.77 15.82 -2.97
N ASP A 232 -26.60 16.40 -1.78
CA ASP A 232 -27.23 17.63 -1.28
C ASP A 232 -26.18 18.71 -0.91
N ASP A 233 -25.10 18.81 -1.68
CA ASP A 233 -24.25 20.01 -1.67
C ASP A 233 -24.78 20.98 -2.75
N ASP A 234 -26.03 21.43 -2.58
CA ASP A 234 -26.35 22.84 -2.80
C ASP A 234 -25.53 23.62 -1.75
N LEU A 235 -24.21 23.67 -1.96
CA LEU A 235 -23.32 24.53 -1.21
C LEU A 235 -23.82 25.94 -1.47
N ASP A 236 -24.59 26.47 -0.54
CA ASP A 236 -24.80 27.90 -0.37
C ASP A 236 -23.39 28.51 -0.47
N LEU A 237 -23.12 29.21 -1.57
CA LEU A 237 -21.85 29.82 -1.96
C LEU A 237 -21.46 30.98 -1.02
N SER A 238 -21.77 30.87 0.27
CA SER A 238 -21.57 31.89 1.30
C SER A 238 -20.44 31.56 2.27
N ASP A 239 -20.00 30.29 2.38
CA ASP A 239 -18.90 29.93 3.26
C ASP A 239 -17.62 29.68 2.46
N GLU A 240 -16.79 30.73 2.34
CA GLU A 240 -15.33 30.83 2.51
C GLU A 240 -14.38 29.67 2.08
N ALA A 241 -14.86 28.67 1.33
CA ALA A 241 -14.07 27.57 0.80
C ALA A 241 -13.28 28.04 -0.42
N LEU A 242 -12.16 28.73 -0.14
CA LEU A 242 -11.02 28.92 -1.03
C LEU A 242 -11.38 29.37 -2.46
N VAL A 243 -12.23 30.40 -2.58
CA VAL A 243 -12.39 31.13 -3.84
C VAL A 243 -11.10 31.92 -4.07
N ILE A 244 -10.19 31.36 -4.87
CA ILE A 244 -9.14 32.16 -5.49
C ILE A 244 -9.83 32.92 -6.60
N GLU A 245 -10.18 34.19 -6.35
CA GLU A 245 -10.55 35.13 -7.40
C GLU A 245 -9.31 35.37 -8.26
N ASP A 246 -9.07 34.51 -9.25
CA ASP A 246 -8.10 34.80 -10.29
C ASP A 246 -8.73 35.86 -11.21
N ALA A 247 -8.49 37.12 -10.89
CA ALA A 247 -8.68 38.23 -11.80
C ALA A 247 -7.66 38.06 -12.94
N VAL A 248 -8.10 37.50 -14.06
CA VAL A 248 -7.31 37.53 -15.29
C VAL A 248 -7.37 38.96 -15.81
N GLU A 249 -6.41 39.81 -15.42
CA GLU A 249 -6.15 41.07 -16.12
C GLU A 249 -5.63 40.72 -17.52
N PHE A 250 -6.47 40.91 -18.54
CA PHE A 250 -5.99 41.00 -19.92
C PHE A 250 -5.42 42.40 -20.11
N ASP A 251 -4.09 42.50 -20.25
CA ASP A 251 -3.43 43.67 -20.82
C ASP A 251 -3.98 43.89 -22.23
N SER A 252 -4.82 44.91 -22.38
CA SER A 252 -5.17 45.46 -23.68
C SER A 252 -4.12 46.51 -24.03
N ASP A 253 -3.06 46.07 -24.72
CA ASP A 253 -2.23 46.99 -25.50
C ASP A 253 -3.05 47.41 -26.74
N ASP A 254 -3.72 48.56 -26.62
CA ASP A 254 -4.37 49.28 -27.72
C ASP A 254 -3.42 50.38 -28.22
N GLU A 255 -2.87 50.23 -29.43
CA GLU A 255 -2.63 51.37 -30.34
C GLU A 255 -2.68 50.89 -31.80
N GLY A 256 -3.61 51.43 -32.59
CA GLY A 256 -3.55 51.37 -34.06
C GLY A 256 -4.87 51.68 -34.79
N GLU A 257 -5.07 52.96 -35.12
CA GLU A 257 -6.18 53.53 -35.91
C GLU A 257 -6.43 52.88 -37.30
N GLY A 258 -7.70 52.84 -37.72
CA GLY A 258 -8.08 52.73 -39.14
C GLY A 258 -9.52 52.25 -39.36
N GLY A 259 -10.40 53.14 -39.85
CA GLY A 259 -11.86 52.96 -39.88
C GLY A 259 -12.43 51.91 -40.85
N ASP A 260 -13.65 51.46 -40.54
CA ASP A 260 -14.83 51.49 -41.41
C ASP A 260 -16.12 51.17 -40.60
N PRO A 261 -17.29 51.79 -40.87
CA PRO A 261 -18.49 51.65 -40.05
C PRO A 261 -19.52 50.73 -40.72
N GLU A 262 -19.40 49.42 -40.58
CA GLU A 262 -20.52 48.49 -40.80
C GLU A 262 -20.20 47.13 -40.17
N THR A 263 -20.45 47.00 -38.87
CA THR A 263 -20.49 45.69 -38.22
C THR A 263 -21.58 45.73 -37.15
N GLU A 264 -22.62 44.93 -37.37
CA GLU A 264 -23.74 44.77 -36.45
C GLU A 264 -23.24 44.51 -35.02
N LEU A 265 -23.83 45.25 -34.06
CA LEU A 265 -23.59 45.07 -32.63
C LEU A 265 -23.98 43.64 -32.19
N ALA A 266 -23.00 42.73 -32.19
CA ALA A 266 -23.06 41.55 -31.35
C ALA A 266 -22.89 42.01 -29.89
N ARG A 267 -24.01 42.10 -29.18
CA ARG A 267 -24.04 42.31 -27.72
C ARG A 267 -23.12 41.26 -27.06
N PRO A 268 -22.17 41.63 -26.17
CA PRO A 268 -21.42 40.63 -25.43
C PRO A 268 -22.43 39.81 -24.63
N GLN A 269 -22.45 38.49 -24.87
CA GLN A 269 -23.24 37.58 -24.06
C GLN A 269 -22.74 37.66 -22.62
N PRO A 270 -23.63 37.54 -21.60
CA PRO A 270 -23.20 37.57 -20.21
C PRO A 270 -22.17 36.45 -20.01
N GLU A 271 -20.98 36.87 -19.60
CA GLU A 271 -19.84 36.02 -19.35
C GLU A 271 -20.27 34.90 -18.40
N THR A 272 -20.33 33.67 -18.91
CA THR A 272 -20.69 32.50 -18.13
C THR A 272 -19.63 32.32 -17.05
N ARG A 273 -19.87 32.83 -15.84
CA ARG A 273 -19.02 32.61 -14.67
C ARG A 273 -19.04 31.12 -14.35
N VAL A 274 -18.04 30.39 -14.85
CA VAL A 274 -17.83 28.99 -14.50
C VAL A 274 -17.33 28.96 -13.06
N HIS A 275 -18.23 28.68 -12.12
CA HIS A 275 -17.86 28.45 -10.73
C HIS A 275 -17.08 27.14 -10.67
N LYS A 276 -15.75 27.23 -10.49
CA LYS A 276 -14.91 26.05 -10.32
C LYS A 276 -15.02 25.60 -8.87
N ILE A 277 -15.73 24.51 -8.62
CA ILE A 277 -15.80 23.88 -7.29
C ILE A 277 -14.41 23.30 -7.00
N ILE A 278 -13.68 23.88 -6.04
CA ILE A 278 -12.41 23.36 -5.55
C ILE A 278 -12.71 22.46 -4.36
N ARG A 279 -12.53 21.14 -4.53
CA ARG A 279 -12.75 20.15 -3.47
C ARG A 279 -11.48 19.33 -3.25
N ILE A 280 -11.10 19.18 -1.98
CA ILE A 280 -10.00 18.33 -1.56
C ILE A 280 -10.58 17.04 -0.99
N ASP A 281 -10.30 15.90 -1.62
CA ASP A 281 -10.77 14.59 -1.13
C ASP A 281 -9.77 13.94 -0.18
N LYS A 282 -8.47 14.20 -0.36
CA LYS A 282 -7.37 13.56 0.36
C LYS A 282 -6.26 14.56 0.63
N ALA A 283 -5.74 14.54 1.86
CA ALA A 283 -4.52 15.25 2.21
C ALA A 283 -3.52 14.30 2.88
N SER A 284 -2.22 14.54 2.70
CA SER A 284 -1.16 13.83 3.42
C SER A 284 -0.16 14.83 3.96
N LEU A 285 0.06 14.77 5.27
CA LEU A 285 0.94 15.67 5.99
C LEU A 285 2.14 14.86 6.49
N LYS A 286 3.35 15.34 6.20
CA LYS A 286 4.60 14.69 6.58
C LYS A 286 5.51 15.69 7.27
N GLY A 287 6.11 15.28 8.38
CA GLY A 287 6.92 16.18 9.20
C GLY A 287 7.25 15.57 10.56
N LYS A 288 7.47 16.44 11.53
CA LYS A 288 7.63 16.09 12.94
C LYS A 288 6.46 16.66 13.73
N GLY A 289 5.92 15.92 14.69
CA GLY A 289 4.80 16.37 15.51
C GLY A 289 3.50 16.56 14.72
N VAL A 290 3.30 15.82 13.63
CA VAL A 290 2.20 16.09 12.68
C VAL A 290 0.82 16.00 13.34
N LEU A 291 0.65 15.15 14.36
CA LEU A 291 -0.60 15.00 15.11
C LEU A 291 -1.06 16.26 15.87
N GLU A 292 -0.15 17.20 16.11
CA GLU A 292 -0.38 18.44 16.85
C GLU A 292 -0.36 19.67 15.91
N SER A 293 -0.22 19.45 14.61
CA SER A 293 -0.16 20.54 13.62
C SER A 293 -1.52 21.21 13.46
N LYS A 294 -1.51 22.55 13.33
CA LYS A 294 -2.72 23.35 13.07
C LYS A 294 -3.43 22.91 11.79
N GLN A 295 -2.65 22.61 10.76
CA GLN A 295 -3.15 22.14 9.46
C GLN A 295 -3.95 20.84 9.57
N LEU A 296 -3.51 19.90 10.43
CA LEU A 296 -4.27 18.69 10.67
C LEU A 296 -5.57 18.98 11.43
N MET A 297 -5.52 19.83 12.45
CA MET A 297 -6.70 20.20 13.23
C MET A 297 -7.75 20.93 12.38
N GLU A 298 -7.32 21.78 11.45
CA GLU A 298 -8.20 22.43 10.46
C GLU A 298 -8.88 21.40 9.55
N LEU A 299 -8.12 20.45 8.99
CA LEU A 299 -8.69 19.38 8.17
C LEU A 299 -9.69 18.52 8.95
N GLU A 300 -9.37 18.14 10.20
CA GLU A 300 -10.30 17.41 11.07
C GLU A 300 -11.57 18.24 11.36
N GLY A 301 -11.43 19.56 11.53
CA GLY A 301 -12.57 20.49 11.65
C GLY A 301 -13.45 20.57 10.41
N HIS A 302 -12.90 20.35 9.22
CA HIS A 302 -13.64 20.25 7.95
C HIS A 302 -14.16 18.83 7.65
N GLY A 303 -14.27 17.96 8.65
CA GLY A 303 -14.85 16.62 8.50
C GLY A 303 -13.91 15.57 7.91
N PHE A 304 -12.64 15.89 7.66
CA PHE A 304 -11.67 14.88 7.25
C PHE A 304 -11.34 13.94 8.40
N TYR A 305 -11.19 12.64 8.11
CA TYR A 305 -10.73 11.67 9.08
C TYR A 305 -9.41 11.00 8.68
N LEU A 306 -8.64 10.58 9.69
CA LEU A 306 -7.40 9.83 9.47
C LEU A 306 -7.70 8.43 8.94
N TRP A 307 -7.10 8.04 7.82
CA TRP A 307 -7.17 6.67 7.30
C TRP A 307 -5.80 5.98 7.25
N LYS A 308 -4.71 6.74 7.44
CA LYS A 308 -3.34 6.21 7.50
C LYS A 308 -2.51 7.01 8.50
N ILE A 309 -1.68 6.31 9.26
CA ILE A 309 -0.72 6.88 10.20
C ILE A 309 0.61 6.13 10.11
N ARG A 310 1.72 6.88 10.16
CA ARG A 310 3.07 6.37 10.32
C ARG A 310 3.72 7.06 11.51
N TRP A 311 4.24 6.28 12.43
CA TRP A 311 4.82 6.79 13.66
C TRP A 311 6.09 6.03 14.03
N THR A 312 6.84 6.63 14.93
CA THR A 312 7.97 5.99 15.58
C THR A 312 7.62 5.74 17.04
N ALA A 313 8.04 4.60 17.57
CA ALA A 313 7.88 4.25 18.96
C ALA A 313 9.10 3.46 19.45
N ARG A 314 9.35 3.48 20.76
CA ARG A 314 10.43 2.72 21.38
C ARG A 314 9.92 1.99 22.61
N GLU A 315 10.58 0.89 22.96
CA GLU A 315 10.34 0.28 24.27
C GLU A 315 10.90 1.19 25.37
N LYS A 316 10.32 1.14 26.57
CA LYS A 316 10.74 1.98 27.72
C LYS A 316 12.07 1.55 28.35
N LEU A 317 12.79 0.61 27.73
CA LEU A 317 14.08 0.14 28.20
C LEU A 317 15.19 1.05 27.66
N VAL A 318 16.19 1.32 28.49
CA VAL A 318 17.34 2.14 28.09
C VAL A 318 18.10 1.40 26.99
N GLY A 319 18.37 2.11 25.89
CA GLY A 319 19.09 1.57 24.74
C GLY A 319 18.23 0.78 23.75
N SER A 320 16.90 0.77 23.91
CA SER A 320 16.00 0.21 22.90
C SER A 320 16.06 1.00 21.59
N GLU A 321 15.92 0.26 20.49
CA GLU A 321 15.81 0.80 19.14
C GLU A 321 14.52 1.61 18.98
N ILE A 322 14.55 2.60 18.08
CA ILE A 322 13.33 3.28 17.65
C ILE A 322 12.76 2.49 16.48
N VAL A 323 11.54 2.01 16.62
CA VAL A 323 10.82 1.26 15.58
C VAL A 323 9.91 2.22 14.82
N GLN A 324 9.90 2.13 13.50
CA GLN A 324 8.93 2.83 12.66
C GLN A 324 7.81 1.88 12.21
N PHE A 325 6.58 2.29 12.45
CA PHE A 325 5.36 1.58 12.11
C PHE A 325 4.52 2.36 11.11
N GLU A 326 3.68 1.64 10.37
CA GLU A 326 2.63 2.22 9.53
C GLU A 326 1.37 1.36 9.66
N ALA A 327 0.21 2.00 9.82
CA ALA A 327 -1.10 1.37 9.83
C ALA A 327 -2.07 2.19 8.97
N GLN A 328 -3.01 1.52 8.31
CA GLN A 328 -3.98 2.18 7.44
C GLN A 328 -5.24 1.35 7.22
N PHE A 329 -6.28 2.01 6.70
CA PHE A 329 -7.45 1.41 6.09
C PHE A 329 -7.30 1.49 4.56
N GLY A 330 -7.28 0.33 3.90
CA GLY A 330 -7.08 0.23 2.45
C GLY A 330 -8.23 0.85 1.66
N ASN A 331 -9.46 0.70 2.15
CA ASN A 331 -10.64 1.35 1.60
C ASN A 331 -11.00 2.56 2.46
N GLN A 332 -10.59 3.76 2.04
CA GLN A 332 -10.80 4.98 2.83
C GLN A 332 -12.28 5.34 2.96
N SER A 333 -13.08 5.10 1.92
CA SER A 333 -14.50 5.47 1.88
C SER A 333 -15.34 4.62 2.82
N ARG A 334 -15.14 3.29 2.80
CA ARG A 334 -15.83 2.35 3.69
C ARG A 334 -15.14 2.21 5.06
N TYR A 335 -13.92 2.71 5.21
CA TYR A 335 -13.10 2.56 6.41
C TYR A 335 -12.92 1.09 6.83
N CYS A 336 -12.60 0.25 5.85
CA CYS A 336 -12.30 -1.17 6.03
C CYS A 336 -10.93 -1.49 5.42
N ASP A 337 -10.59 -2.78 5.32
CA ASP A 337 -9.28 -3.24 4.85
C ASP A 337 -8.11 -2.77 5.74
N PHE A 338 -8.25 -2.93 7.06
CA PHE A 338 -7.19 -2.56 8.00
C PHE A 338 -5.93 -3.38 7.75
N SER A 339 -4.79 -2.69 7.68
CA SER A 339 -3.48 -3.32 7.47
C SER A 339 -2.36 -2.52 8.09
N TYR A 340 -1.28 -3.19 8.45
CA TYR A 340 -0.14 -2.60 9.14
C TYR A 340 1.20 -3.19 8.72
N ILE A 341 2.29 -2.48 8.98
CA ILE A 341 3.65 -2.93 8.69
C ILE A 341 4.65 -2.31 9.66
N VAL A 342 5.65 -3.11 10.05
CA VAL A 342 6.85 -2.63 10.72
C VAL A 342 7.83 -2.15 9.65
N LYS A 343 7.93 -0.85 9.39
CA LYS A 343 8.77 -0.31 8.30
C LYS A 343 10.25 -0.63 8.53
N GLY A 344 10.71 -0.58 9.78
CA GLY A 344 12.07 -0.92 10.17
C GLY A 344 12.43 -0.33 11.53
N VAL A 345 13.72 -0.34 11.83
CA VAL A 345 14.29 0.15 13.09
C VAL A 345 15.43 1.14 12.82
N TYR A 346 15.58 2.09 13.74
CA TYR A 346 16.76 2.93 13.87
C TYR A 346 17.58 2.38 15.03
N ASN A 347 18.70 1.75 14.69
CA ASN A 347 19.57 1.09 15.67
C ASN A 347 20.11 2.10 16.69
N TYR A 348 20.17 1.67 17.94
CA TYR A 348 20.76 2.44 19.03
C TYR A 348 22.23 2.07 19.22
N ASN A 349 23.12 3.07 19.16
CA ASN A 349 24.56 2.92 19.40
C ASN A 349 25.05 4.03 20.34
N ASN A 350 25.45 3.66 21.57
CA ASN A 350 26.10 4.55 22.54
C ASN A 350 25.45 5.94 22.68
N GLY A 351 24.13 5.98 22.92
CA GLY A 351 23.38 7.22 23.15
C GLY A 351 22.91 7.93 21.88
N LYS A 352 23.21 7.39 20.69
CA LYS A 352 22.78 7.96 19.40
C LYS A 352 22.01 6.92 18.59
N TYR A 353 21.02 7.40 17.84
CA TYR A 353 20.28 6.59 16.89
C TYR A 353 20.86 6.73 15.48
N ALA A 354 20.87 5.63 14.73
CA ALA A 354 21.23 5.65 13.32
C ALA A 354 20.28 6.57 12.52
N LYS A 355 20.79 7.22 11.48
CA LYS A 355 19.96 8.06 10.57
C LYS A 355 19.16 7.22 9.57
N ASN A 356 19.68 6.06 9.22
CA ASN A 356 19.08 5.18 8.22
C ASN A 356 18.19 4.16 8.90
N LEU A 357 17.01 3.94 8.31
CA LEU A 357 16.10 2.88 8.72
C LEU A 357 16.60 1.55 8.15
N VAL A 358 16.75 0.54 9.01
CA VAL A 358 17.11 -0.82 8.60
C VAL A 358 15.98 -1.80 8.89
N ARG A 359 16.01 -2.98 8.25
CA ARG A 359 15.01 -4.01 8.51
C ARG A 359 15.18 -4.54 9.93
N ALA A 360 14.08 -4.71 10.64
CA ALA A 360 14.08 -5.43 11.90
C ALA A 360 14.49 -6.89 11.67
N GLU A 361 15.12 -7.50 12.67
CA GLU A 361 15.37 -8.93 12.70
C GLU A 361 14.02 -9.68 12.66
N PRO A 362 13.88 -10.80 11.91
CA PRO A 362 12.56 -11.42 11.65
C PRO A 362 11.76 -11.78 12.89
N VAL A 363 12.40 -12.33 13.94
CA VAL A 363 11.71 -12.71 15.18
C VAL A 363 11.24 -11.47 15.92
N PHE A 364 12.08 -10.43 15.99
CA PHE A 364 11.68 -9.15 16.56
C PHE A 364 10.56 -8.47 15.76
N GLU A 365 10.62 -8.48 14.43
CA GLU A 365 9.58 -7.95 13.55
C GLU A 365 8.23 -8.62 13.82
N GLN A 366 8.20 -9.95 13.96
CA GLN A 366 6.99 -10.71 14.25
C GLN A 366 6.41 -10.37 15.62
N LYS A 367 7.25 -10.24 16.66
CA LYS A 367 6.83 -9.80 17.99
C LYS A 367 6.15 -8.42 17.96
N LEU A 368 6.70 -7.50 17.17
CA LEU A 368 6.15 -6.16 17.01
C LEU A 368 4.82 -6.16 16.23
N LYS A 369 4.68 -7.02 15.22
CA LYS A 369 3.41 -7.23 14.50
C LYS A 369 2.30 -7.75 15.41
N ILE A 370 2.61 -8.68 16.31
CA ILE A 370 1.65 -9.19 17.30
C ILE A 370 1.18 -8.06 18.22
N ARG A 371 2.09 -7.21 18.71
CA ARG A 371 1.70 -6.05 19.55
C ARG A 371 0.79 -5.06 18.82
N LEU A 372 1.04 -4.83 17.53
CA LEU A 372 0.20 -3.98 16.69
C LEU A 372 -1.21 -4.55 16.53
N GLU A 373 -1.30 -5.85 16.26
CA GLU A 373 -2.56 -6.59 16.15
C GLU A 373 -3.35 -6.48 17.47
N GLU A 374 -2.74 -6.82 18.60
CA GLU A 374 -3.36 -6.72 19.92
C GLU A 374 -3.84 -5.29 20.24
N ALA A 375 -3.03 -4.28 19.92
CA ALA A 375 -3.39 -2.89 20.12
C ALA A 375 -4.57 -2.45 19.25
N ALA A 376 -4.63 -2.93 18.00
CA ALA A 376 -5.73 -2.62 17.09
C ALA A 376 -7.04 -3.29 17.52
N GLN A 377 -6.99 -4.56 17.91
CA GLN A 377 -8.15 -5.27 18.42
C GLN A 377 -8.69 -4.62 19.70
N LYS A 378 -7.79 -4.30 20.65
CA LYS A 378 -8.18 -3.60 21.88
C LYS A 378 -8.84 -2.25 21.57
N THR A 379 -8.28 -1.49 20.63
CA THR A 379 -8.84 -0.19 20.25
C THR A 379 -10.24 -0.31 19.66
N LEU A 380 -10.47 -1.33 18.82
CA LEU A 380 -11.81 -1.61 18.28
C LEU A 380 -12.78 -1.99 19.40
N ASP A 381 -12.39 -2.90 20.30
CA ASP A 381 -13.21 -3.34 21.43
C ASP A 381 -13.57 -2.16 22.36
N ASP A 382 -12.63 -1.24 22.62
CA ASP A 382 -12.85 -0.05 23.44
C ASP A 382 -13.87 0.91 22.78
N ILE A 383 -13.79 1.08 21.45
CA ILE A 383 -14.75 1.90 20.68
C ILE A 383 -16.14 1.25 20.70
N GLU A 384 -16.25 -0.04 20.38
CA GLU A 384 -17.51 -0.78 20.39
C GLU A 384 -18.20 -0.70 21.77
N ARG A 385 -17.43 -0.84 22.85
CA ARG A 385 -17.96 -0.66 24.22
C ARG A 385 -18.45 0.74 24.49
N SER A 386 -17.74 1.76 24.02
CA SER A 386 -18.14 3.16 24.20
C SER A 386 -19.41 3.55 23.43
N LEU A 387 -19.71 2.84 22.34
CA LEU A 387 -20.93 3.04 21.54
C LEU A 387 -22.16 2.34 22.13
N LEU A 388 -21.95 1.32 22.97
CA LEU A 388 -23.02 0.55 23.63
C LEU A 388 -23.37 1.08 25.03
N ALA A 389 -22.54 1.96 25.60
CA ALA A 389 -22.74 2.63 26.87
C ALA A 389 -23.46 3.96 26.68
#